data_AF-A0A1N5ZX43-F1
#
_entry.id   AF-A0A1N5ZX43-F1
#
_cell.length_a   1.000
_cell.length_b   1.000
_cell.length_c   1.000
_cell.angle_alpha   90.00
_cell.angle_beta   90.00
_cell.angle_gamma   90.00
#
_symmetry.space_group_name_H-M   'P 1'
#
loop_
_entity.id
_entity.type
_entity.pdbx_description
1 polymer ?
#
loop_
_entity_poly.entity_id
_entity_poly.type
_entity_poly.pdbx_seq_one_letter_code
_entity_poly.pdbx_strand_id
1 'polypeptide(L)'
;MTYWLNLFTVETWHEFKDAGGTVSGFSARRWNTAQRIQPGDRLLCYLVRAYRWIAVLKVTGPAYLDEDESGRIWTQGLYPVRIPVEIELELSPETGVPVTEMLEELQATRSFERRDRWGMAFRGSPARWTDTDGEVVVRAIEDAIANPITREVPKAALSSVTVVETDDGVVTVPKDDEDAAEVAAETGTEHTHMQYLLARMGASMGYDVFIPASDRGRVWRGRELGSLPSTVEHLRLPLVKQAMRIIQNIDVLWLDRDAVQAAFEVERTTSIYSGILRMTDLLALQPNLDISCFLVAPDDRRDRVKEQVNRATFARMRRPLSSICRYIPFSALEDEEQRGDKGWRHLRFSYITDELAESLEPDEL
;
A
#
# COMPACT_ATOMS: atom_id res chain seq x y z
N MET A 1 -7.81 13.73 -28.57
CA MET A 1 -8.18 12.43 -27.99
C MET A 1 -6.95 11.86 -27.35
N THR A 2 -7.03 11.54 -26.07
CA THR A 2 -5.97 10.92 -25.27
C THR A 2 -6.52 9.67 -24.59
N TYR A 3 -5.62 8.81 -24.11
CA TYR A 3 -5.97 7.54 -23.49
C TYR A 3 -5.64 7.53 -22.00
N TRP A 4 -6.55 6.99 -21.21
CA TRP A 4 -6.43 6.94 -19.75
C TRP A 4 -6.76 5.54 -19.24
N LEU A 5 -5.89 4.97 -18.42
CA LEU A 5 -6.16 3.72 -17.72
C LEU A 5 -7.29 3.91 -16.72
N ASN A 6 -8.25 2.99 -16.76
CA ASN A 6 -9.36 2.89 -15.83
C ASN A 6 -9.42 1.48 -15.25
N LEU A 7 -9.35 1.37 -13.93
CA LEU A 7 -9.20 0.08 -13.24
C LEU A 7 -10.54 -0.32 -12.65
N PHE A 8 -10.97 -1.55 -12.97
CA PHE A 8 -12.16 -2.18 -12.43
C PHE A 8 -11.80 -3.52 -11.81
N THR A 9 -12.62 -3.97 -10.87
CA THR A 9 -12.74 -5.40 -10.53
C THR A 9 -13.93 -5.97 -11.30
N VAL A 10 -14.11 -7.30 -11.33
CA VAL A 10 -15.31 -7.88 -11.94
C VAL A 10 -16.58 -7.32 -11.27
N GLU A 11 -16.56 -7.23 -9.93
CA GLU A 11 -17.65 -6.65 -9.13
C GLU A 11 -17.93 -5.18 -9.51
N THR A 12 -16.92 -4.30 -9.47
CA THR A 12 -17.15 -2.87 -9.75
C THR A 12 -17.48 -2.58 -11.21
N TRP A 13 -17.09 -3.46 -12.14
CA TRP A 13 -17.56 -3.40 -13.53
C TRP A 13 -19.05 -3.75 -13.63
N HIS A 14 -19.50 -4.80 -12.94
CA HIS A 14 -20.93 -5.12 -12.88
C HIS A 14 -21.76 -4.00 -12.24
N GLU A 15 -21.31 -3.44 -11.12
CA GLU A 15 -21.99 -2.29 -10.49
C GLU A 15 -22.09 -1.08 -11.44
N PHE A 16 -21.02 -0.78 -12.18
CA PHE A 16 -21.03 0.25 -13.22
C PHE A 16 -22.07 -0.04 -14.32
N LYS A 17 -22.16 -1.29 -14.78
CA LYS A 17 -23.11 -1.72 -15.80
C LYS A 17 -24.56 -1.66 -15.29
N ASP A 18 -24.80 -2.12 -14.07
CA ASP A 18 -26.12 -2.13 -13.43
C ASP A 18 -26.65 -0.71 -13.20
N ALA A 19 -25.76 0.25 -12.93
CA ALA A 19 -26.08 1.67 -12.87
C ALA A 19 -26.23 2.36 -14.24
N GLY A 20 -26.20 1.60 -15.34
CA GLY A 20 -26.43 2.07 -16.71
C GLY A 20 -25.18 2.35 -17.53
N GLY A 21 -23.97 2.21 -16.96
CA GLY A 21 -22.72 2.32 -17.69
C GLY A 21 -22.40 3.73 -18.23
N THR A 22 -22.93 4.77 -17.58
CA THR A 22 -22.83 6.16 -18.07
C THR A 22 -21.86 7.04 -17.27
N VAL A 23 -21.33 6.56 -16.14
CA VAL A 23 -20.46 7.34 -15.25
C VAL A 23 -19.32 6.49 -14.71
N SER A 24 -18.08 6.88 -14.99
CA SER A 24 -16.90 6.32 -14.33
C SER A 24 -16.56 7.12 -13.07
N GLY A 25 -16.09 6.45 -12.01
CA GLY A 25 -15.83 7.08 -10.72
C GLY A 25 -14.43 6.83 -10.20
N PHE A 26 -13.91 7.80 -9.47
CA PHE A 26 -12.60 7.77 -8.84
C PHE A 26 -12.67 8.40 -7.44
N SER A 27 -11.66 8.13 -6.61
CA SER A 27 -11.58 8.73 -5.28
C SER A 27 -11.36 10.24 -5.32
N ALA A 28 -11.73 10.93 -4.23
CA ALA A 28 -11.57 12.38 -4.09
C ALA A 28 -10.14 12.87 -4.41
N ARG A 29 -9.10 12.11 -4.02
CA ARG A 29 -7.69 12.45 -4.28
C ARG A 29 -7.32 12.50 -5.76
N ARG A 30 -8.13 11.92 -6.66
CA ARG A 30 -7.92 11.92 -8.10
C ARG A 30 -8.48 13.14 -8.81
N TRP A 31 -9.13 14.07 -8.09
CA TRP A 31 -9.77 15.25 -8.66
C TRP A 31 -8.86 16.03 -9.63
N ASN A 32 -7.66 16.40 -9.19
CA ASN A 32 -6.71 17.16 -10.01
C ASN A 32 -6.29 16.42 -11.30
N THR A 33 -6.26 15.09 -11.28
CA THR A 33 -5.94 14.29 -12.46
C THR A 33 -7.15 14.19 -13.38
N ALA A 34 -8.33 13.93 -12.83
CA ALA A 34 -9.58 13.80 -13.59
C ALA A 34 -9.95 15.10 -14.32
N GLN A 35 -9.64 16.27 -13.77
CA GLN A 35 -9.83 17.56 -14.43
C GLN A 35 -9.05 17.72 -15.75
N ARG A 36 -8.04 16.88 -16.01
CA ARG A 36 -7.27 16.90 -17.26
C ARG A 36 -7.91 16.07 -18.37
N ILE A 37 -8.89 15.23 -18.04
CA ILE A 37 -9.62 14.39 -18.98
C ILE A 37 -10.67 15.26 -19.69
N GLN A 38 -10.71 15.19 -21.02
CA GLN A 38 -11.59 15.99 -21.85
C GLN A 38 -12.63 15.13 -22.57
N PRO A 39 -13.80 15.69 -22.92
CA PRO A 39 -14.74 15.02 -23.83
C PRO A 39 -14.05 14.56 -25.11
N GLY A 40 -14.31 13.31 -25.51
CA GLY A 40 -13.65 12.64 -26.63
C GLY A 40 -12.36 11.91 -26.28
N ASP A 41 -11.86 12.00 -25.04
CA ASP A 41 -10.83 11.08 -24.54
C ASP A 41 -11.40 9.67 -24.32
N ARG A 42 -10.53 8.67 -24.25
CA ARG A 42 -10.89 7.26 -24.07
C ARG A 42 -10.35 6.70 -22.76
N LEU A 43 -11.21 6.04 -21.99
CA LEU A 43 -10.84 5.30 -20.79
C LEU A 43 -10.67 3.80 -21.15
N LEU A 44 -9.44 3.30 -21.00
CA LEU A 44 -9.07 1.91 -21.24
C LEU A 44 -9.39 1.09 -19.97
N CYS A 45 -10.40 0.23 -20.04
CA CYS A 45 -10.89 -0.50 -18.88
C CYS A 45 -10.16 -1.83 -18.71
N TYR A 46 -9.48 -1.95 -17.57
CA TYR A 46 -8.71 -3.11 -17.19
C TYR A 46 -9.28 -3.75 -15.91
N LEU A 47 -9.54 -5.05 -15.97
CA LEU A 47 -9.93 -5.85 -14.82
C LEU A 47 -8.70 -6.27 -14.01
N VAL A 48 -8.54 -5.65 -12.84
CA VAL A 48 -7.56 -6.09 -11.85
C VAL A 48 -7.90 -7.50 -11.35
N ARG A 49 -6.88 -8.28 -10.98
CA ARG A 49 -6.95 -9.73 -10.63
C ARG A 49 -7.38 -10.68 -11.76
N ALA A 50 -8.17 -10.23 -12.74
CA ALA A 50 -8.43 -10.99 -13.97
C ALA A 50 -7.29 -10.84 -14.98
N TYR A 51 -6.54 -9.74 -14.87
CA TYR A 51 -5.43 -9.35 -15.74
C TYR A 51 -5.82 -9.17 -17.20
N ARG A 52 -6.99 -8.54 -17.44
CA ARG A 52 -7.60 -8.45 -18.77
C ARG A 52 -8.07 -7.05 -19.09
N TRP A 53 -7.89 -6.65 -20.34
CA TRP A 53 -8.60 -5.52 -20.94
C TRP A 53 -10.00 -5.96 -21.36
N ILE A 54 -11.02 -5.17 -21.02
CA ILE A 54 -12.41 -5.55 -21.27
C ILE A 54 -13.25 -4.52 -22.01
N ALA A 55 -12.87 -3.24 -21.96
CA ALA A 55 -13.70 -2.21 -22.57
C ALA A 55 -12.92 -0.95 -22.88
N VAL A 56 -13.50 -0.14 -23.77
CA VAL A 56 -13.10 1.24 -24.01
C VAL A 56 -14.33 2.10 -23.76
N LEU A 57 -14.21 3.07 -22.86
CA LEU A 57 -15.25 4.05 -22.61
C LEU A 57 -14.86 5.37 -23.27
N LYS A 58 -15.79 6.01 -23.96
CA LYS A 58 -15.58 7.35 -24.50
C LYS A 58 -16.12 8.38 -23.53
N VAL A 59 -15.30 9.37 -23.20
CA VAL A 59 -15.68 10.47 -22.30
C VAL A 59 -16.65 11.40 -23.01
N THR A 60 -17.81 11.64 -22.42
CA THR A 60 -18.88 12.44 -23.02
C THR A 60 -19.02 13.83 -22.39
N GLY A 61 -18.39 14.07 -21.23
CA GLY A 61 -18.46 15.33 -20.51
C GLY A 61 -17.27 15.58 -19.57
N PRO A 62 -17.15 16.77 -19.00
CA PRO A 62 -16.09 17.08 -18.04
C PRO A 62 -16.27 16.33 -16.72
N ALA A 63 -15.18 16.13 -15.98
CA ALA A 63 -15.24 15.59 -14.63
C ALA A 63 -16.00 16.52 -13.67
N TYR A 64 -16.75 15.94 -12.74
CA TYR A 64 -17.47 16.66 -11.69
C TYR A 64 -17.35 15.93 -10.34
N LEU A 65 -17.64 16.66 -9.26
CA LEU A 65 -17.71 16.09 -7.92
C LEU A 65 -19.16 15.77 -7.58
N ASP A 66 -19.39 14.57 -7.08
CA ASP A 66 -20.65 14.10 -6.52
C ASP A 66 -20.38 13.48 -5.15
N GLU A 67 -20.60 14.30 -4.12
CA GLU A 67 -20.44 13.90 -2.72
C GLU A 67 -21.77 13.41 -2.10
N ASP A 68 -22.85 13.32 -2.90
CA ASP A 68 -24.13 12.86 -2.43
C ASP A 68 -24.18 11.32 -2.39
N GLU A 69 -24.34 10.77 -1.18
CA GLU A 69 -24.40 9.34 -0.97
C GLU A 69 -25.59 8.66 -1.68
N SER A 70 -26.65 9.41 -2.00
CA SER A 70 -27.77 8.90 -2.79
C SER A 70 -27.40 8.61 -4.26
N GLY A 71 -26.32 9.22 -4.76
CA GLY A 71 -25.74 8.96 -6.08
C GLY A 71 -24.71 7.82 -6.11
N ARG A 72 -24.56 7.06 -5.01
CA ARG A 72 -23.59 5.95 -4.92
C ARG A 72 -23.88 4.87 -5.96
N ILE A 73 -22.85 4.54 -6.75
CA ILE A 73 -22.88 3.45 -7.75
C ILE A 73 -22.19 2.19 -7.21
N TRP A 74 -21.03 2.35 -6.55
CA TRP A 74 -20.21 1.22 -6.10
C TRP A 74 -20.42 0.93 -4.63
N THR A 75 -20.54 -0.34 -4.25
CA THR A 75 -20.75 -0.72 -2.84
C THR A 75 -19.54 -0.43 -1.97
N GLN A 76 -18.33 -0.44 -2.56
CA GLN A 76 -17.07 -0.30 -1.84
C GLN A 76 -16.73 1.15 -1.45
N GLY A 77 -17.45 2.14 -1.97
CA GLY A 77 -17.22 3.53 -1.64
C GLY A 77 -17.96 4.49 -2.56
N LEU A 78 -18.00 5.77 -2.18
CA LEU A 78 -18.71 6.78 -2.96
C LEU A 78 -18.05 7.05 -4.31
N TYR A 79 -16.71 7.10 -4.36
CA TYR A 79 -15.92 7.53 -5.53
C TYR A 79 -16.44 8.85 -6.12
N PRO A 80 -16.31 9.96 -5.37
CA PRO A 80 -17.01 11.21 -5.66
C PRO A 80 -16.52 11.93 -6.93
N VAL A 81 -15.35 11.57 -7.47
CA VAL A 81 -14.87 12.15 -8.73
C VAL A 81 -15.51 11.38 -9.89
N ARG A 82 -16.47 12.00 -10.55
CA ARG A 82 -17.27 11.39 -11.62
C ARG A 82 -16.85 11.89 -13.00
N ILE A 83 -16.88 11.01 -13.98
CA ILE A 83 -16.65 11.33 -15.40
C ILE A 83 -17.79 10.73 -16.22
N PRO A 84 -18.60 11.55 -16.92
CA PRO A 84 -19.59 11.06 -17.87
C PRO A 84 -18.93 10.29 -19.02
N VAL A 85 -19.46 9.11 -19.32
CA VAL A 85 -18.92 8.20 -20.33
C VAL A 85 -20.03 7.50 -21.12
N GLU A 86 -19.67 6.96 -22.27
CA GLU A 86 -20.44 5.96 -23.01
C GLU A 86 -19.54 4.74 -23.27
N ILE A 87 -20.13 3.54 -23.27
CA ILE A 87 -19.40 2.32 -23.62
C ILE A 87 -19.22 2.28 -25.14
N GLU A 88 -17.97 2.40 -25.60
CA GLU A 88 -17.63 2.40 -27.02
C GLU A 88 -17.32 0.98 -27.51
N LEU A 89 -16.53 0.23 -26.74
CA LEU A 89 -16.18 -1.17 -26.99
C LEU A 89 -16.33 -1.97 -25.70
N GLU A 90 -16.79 -3.22 -25.80
CA GLU A 90 -17.02 -4.09 -24.65
C GLU A 90 -16.78 -5.57 -24.96
N LEU A 91 -16.14 -6.25 -24.02
CA LEU A 91 -15.94 -7.69 -23.93
C LEU A 91 -16.46 -8.17 -22.57
N SER A 92 -16.86 -9.45 -22.50
CA SER A 92 -17.08 -10.12 -21.22
C SER A 92 -15.75 -10.36 -20.49
N PRO A 93 -15.74 -10.56 -19.16
CA PRO A 93 -14.56 -11.01 -18.44
C PRO A 93 -13.89 -12.25 -19.06
N GLU A 94 -14.69 -13.19 -19.58
CA GLU A 94 -14.25 -14.43 -20.21
C GLU A 94 -13.58 -14.21 -21.58
N THR A 95 -14.01 -13.19 -22.32
CA THR A 95 -13.47 -12.83 -23.65
C THR A 95 -12.47 -11.69 -23.62
N GLY A 96 -12.25 -11.08 -22.45
CA GLY A 96 -11.28 -10.00 -22.25
C GLY A 96 -9.86 -10.42 -22.62
N VAL A 97 -9.09 -9.46 -23.13
CA VAL A 97 -7.74 -9.70 -23.66
C VAL A 97 -6.72 -9.75 -22.51
N PRO A 98 -6.05 -10.89 -22.26
CA PRO A 98 -5.06 -10.98 -21.19
C PRO A 98 -3.87 -10.06 -21.46
N VAL A 99 -3.49 -9.25 -20.48
CA VAL A 99 -2.32 -8.35 -20.60
C VAL A 99 -1.03 -9.11 -20.89
N THR A 100 -0.94 -10.37 -20.46
CA THR A 100 0.19 -11.28 -20.73
C THR A 100 0.43 -11.49 -22.22
N GLU A 101 -0.61 -11.40 -23.05
CA GLU A 101 -0.51 -11.51 -24.51
C GLU A 101 -0.03 -10.21 -25.17
N MET A 102 -0.04 -9.09 -24.42
CA MET A 102 0.27 -7.75 -24.93
C MET A 102 1.52 -7.12 -24.29
N LEU A 103 2.19 -7.82 -23.36
CA LEU A 103 3.34 -7.28 -22.61
C LEU A 103 4.48 -6.80 -23.51
N GLU A 104 4.66 -7.50 -24.63
CA GLU A 104 5.65 -7.17 -25.62
C GLU A 104 5.19 -6.08 -26.57
N GLU A 105 3.97 -5.56 -26.54
CA GLU A 105 3.54 -4.48 -27.45
C GLU A 105 3.40 -3.14 -26.72
N LEU A 106 3.09 -3.19 -25.42
CA LEU A 106 2.89 -2.01 -24.58
C LEU A 106 4.22 -1.43 -24.06
N GLN A 107 4.47 -0.16 -24.35
CA GLN A 107 5.61 0.61 -23.83
C GLN A 107 5.55 0.71 -22.29
N ALA A 108 4.35 0.85 -21.73
CA ALA A 108 4.10 0.87 -20.29
C ALA A 108 4.58 -0.39 -19.56
N THR A 109 4.63 -1.56 -20.22
CA THR A 109 5.11 -2.81 -19.62
C THR A 109 6.54 -3.16 -20.03
N ARG A 110 7.01 -2.69 -21.19
CA ARG A 110 8.40 -2.86 -21.68
C ARG A 110 9.44 -2.03 -20.92
N SER A 111 9.04 -0.90 -20.34
CA SER A 111 9.93 0.01 -19.61
C SER A 111 10.48 -0.56 -18.30
N PHE A 112 10.05 -1.76 -17.91
CA PHE A 112 10.61 -2.51 -16.79
C PHE A 112 11.62 -3.53 -17.31
N GLU A 113 12.89 -3.35 -16.95
CA GLU A 113 14.03 -4.21 -17.32
C GLU A 113 13.88 -5.71 -16.94
N ARG A 114 12.77 -6.09 -16.26
CA ARG A 114 12.41 -7.47 -15.96
C ARG A 114 10.91 -7.72 -16.19
N ARG A 115 10.60 -8.83 -16.87
CA ARG A 115 9.24 -9.30 -17.23
C ARG A 115 8.32 -9.60 -16.02
N ASP A 116 8.82 -9.61 -14.79
CA ASP A 116 8.05 -9.89 -13.57
C ASP A 116 7.45 -8.63 -12.92
N ARG A 117 7.73 -7.43 -13.44
CA ARG A 117 7.30 -6.15 -12.83
C ARG A 117 6.28 -5.34 -13.65
N TRP A 118 5.66 -5.94 -14.67
CA TRP A 118 4.64 -5.27 -15.50
C TRP A 118 3.44 -4.76 -14.70
N GLY A 119 3.12 -5.38 -13.57
CA GLY A 119 2.04 -4.94 -12.67
C GLY A 119 2.21 -3.50 -12.17
N MET A 120 3.43 -2.95 -12.22
CA MET A 120 3.70 -1.56 -11.84
C MET A 120 2.99 -0.54 -12.74
N ALA A 121 2.66 -0.90 -14.00
CA ALA A 121 1.91 -0.05 -14.93
C ALA A 121 0.44 0.15 -14.53
N PHE A 122 -0.09 -0.72 -13.65
CA PHE A 122 -1.50 -0.77 -13.28
C PHE A 122 -1.77 -0.33 -11.84
N ARG A 123 -0.87 0.48 -11.25
CA ARG A 123 -0.95 0.90 -9.84
C ARG A 123 -1.92 2.05 -9.57
N GLY A 124 -2.49 2.69 -10.57
CA GLY A 124 -3.39 3.83 -10.33
C GLY A 124 -4.29 4.16 -11.50
N SER A 125 -5.47 4.64 -11.17
CA SER A 125 -6.45 5.18 -12.12
C SER A 125 -7.08 6.46 -11.56
N PRO A 126 -7.38 7.46 -12.42
CA PRO A 126 -7.05 7.48 -13.84
C PRO A 126 -5.56 7.80 -14.06
N ALA A 127 -4.94 7.16 -15.07
CA ALA A 127 -3.54 7.42 -15.43
C ALA A 127 -3.40 7.58 -16.94
N ARG A 128 -2.75 8.67 -17.40
CA ARG A 128 -2.56 8.93 -18.82
C ARG A 128 -1.58 7.92 -19.44
N TRP A 129 -1.98 7.30 -20.53
CA TRP A 129 -1.14 6.39 -21.33
C TRP A 129 -0.69 7.08 -22.62
N THR A 130 0.32 6.52 -23.28
CA THR A 130 0.79 7.05 -24.58
C THR A 130 -0.25 6.73 -25.66
N ASP A 131 -0.27 7.53 -26.73
CA ASP A 131 -1.19 7.32 -27.84
C ASP A 131 -0.95 5.94 -28.48
N THR A 132 0.31 5.52 -28.59
CA THR A 132 0.71 4.19 -29.07
C THR A 132 0.14 3.06 -28.21
N ASP A 133 0.31 3.12 -26.88
CA ASP A 133 -0.21 2.06 -26.00
C ASP A 133 -1.74 2.03 -26.01
N GLY A 134 -2.38 3.19 -26.07
CA GLY A 134 -3.83 3.29 -26.17
C GLY A 134 -4.38 2.69 -27.47
N GLU A 135 -3.75 2.97 -28.60
CA GLU A 135 -4.13 2.40 -29.89
C GLU A 135 -3.95 0.88 -29.93
N VAL A 136 -2.87 0.35 -29.32
CA VAL A 136 -2.65 -1.11 -29.19
C VAL A 136 -3.78 -1.76 -28.39
N VAL A 137 -4.20 -1.15 -27.27
CA VAL A 137 -5.30 -1.69 -26.45
C VAL A 137 -6.63 -1.65 -27.19
N VAL A 138 -6.96 -0.52 -27.84
CA VAL A 138 -8.20 -0.40 -28.63
C VAL A 138 -8.26 -1.47 -29.71
N ARG A 139 -7.18 -1.62 -30.50
CA ARG A 139 -7.11 -2.60 -31.57
C ARG A 139 -7.25 -4.03 -31.06
N ALA A 140 -6.58 -4.36 -29.95
CA ALA A 140 -6.69 -5.69 -29.36
C ALA A 140 -8.13 -6.01 -28.91
N ILE A 141 -8.85 -5.02 -28.38
CA ILE A 141 -10.26 -5.17 -28.01
C ILE A 141 -11.13 -5.34 -29.26
N GLU A 142 -10.94 -4.53 -30.30
CA GLU A 142 -11.65 -4.66 -31.59
C GLU A 142 -11.44 -6.04 -32.21
N ASP A 143 -10.20 -6.52 -32.26
CA ASP A 143 -9.84 -7.84 -32.79
C ASP A 143 -10.49 -8.97 -31.98
N ALA A 144 -10.55 -8.84 -30.65
CA ALA A 144 -11.20 -9.81 -29.76
C ALA A 144 -12.73 -9.75 -29.83
N ILE A 145 -13.33 -8.60 -30.13
CA ILE A 145 -14.77 -8.50 -30.43
C ILE A 145 -15.09 -9.24 -31.73
N ALA A 146 -14.25 -9.05 -32.76
CA ALA A 146 -14.42 -9.74 -34.04
C ALA A 146 -14.15 -11.25 -33.95
N ASN A 147 -13.19 -11.66 -33.10
CA ASN A 147 -12.74 -13.03 -32.95
C ASN A 147 -12.64 -13.41 -31.45
N PRO A 148 -13.79 -13.65 -30.78
CA PRO A 148 -13.80 -13.87 -29.34
C PRO A 148 -13.13 -15.20 -28.97
N ILE A 149 -12.19 -15.13 -28.03
CA ILE A 149 -11.56 -16.30 -27.43
C ILE A 149 -11.98 -16.35 -25.96
N THR A 150 -12.85 -17.32 -25.62
CA THR A 150 -13.29 -17.57 -24.25
C THR A 150 -12.18 -18.22 -23.44
N ARG A 151 -11.83 -17.62 -22.30
CA ARG A 151 -10.84 -18.13 -21.35
C ARG A 151 -11.43 -18.07 -19.94
N GLU A 152 -11.19 -19.12 -19.14
CA GLU A 152 -11.60 -19.15 -17.74
C GLU A 152 -11.06 -17.92 -16.99
N VAL A 153 -11.93 -17.24 -16.25
CA VAL A 153 -11.55 -16.08 -15.43
C VAL A 153 -10.89 -16.61 -14.15
N PRO A 154 -9.72 -16.08 -13.74
CA PRO A 154 -9.09 -16.52 -12.50
C PRO A 154 -10.07 -16.47 -11.33
N LYS A 155 -10.17 -17.54 -10.53
CA LYS A 155 -11.09 -17.59 -9.37
C LYS A 155 -10.90 -16.41 -8.41
N ALA A 156 -9.66 -15.97 -8.24
CA ALA A 156 -9.30 -14.77 -7.49
C ALA A 156 -9.96 -13.48 -8.02
N ALA A 157 -10.28 -13.37 -9.31
CA ALA A 157 -10.97 -12.21 -9.85
C ALA A 157 -12.49 -12.26 -9.64
N LEU A 158 -13.04 -13.44 -9.34
CA LEU A 158 -14.46 -13.69 -9.12
C LEU A 158 -14.86 -13.59 -7.65
N SER A 159 -13.91 -13.74 -6.72
CA SER A 159 -14.14 -13.43 -5.31
C SER A 159 -14.41 -11.94 -5.15
N SER A 160 -15.45 -11.57 -4.41
CA SER A 160 -15.72 -10.19 -4.01
C SER A 160 -14.47 -9.60 -3.33
N VAL A 161 -14.20 -8.31 -3.50
CA VAL A 161 -13.03 -7.64 -2.90
C VAL A 161 -13.37 -6.27 -2.32
N THR A 162 -12.45 -5.68 -1.58
CA THR A 162 -12.40 -4.25 -1.28
C THR A 162 -11.21 -3.65 -2.02
N VAL A 163 -11.46 -2.64 -2.84
CA VAL A 163 -10.43 -1.87 -3.54
C VAL A 163 -9.91 -0.78 -2.59
N VAL A 164 -8.70 -0.95 -2.09
CA VAL A 164 -8.03 0.01 -1.20
C VAL A 164 -7.01 0.83 -2.00
N GLU A 165 -7.09 2.14 -1.84
CA GLU A 165 -6.25 3.09 -2.52
C GLU A 165 -5.12 3.57 -1.59
N THR A 166 -3.88 3.13 -1.84
CA THR A 166 -2.68 3.50 -1.05
C THR A 166 -1.81 4.52 -1.79
N ASP A 167 -0.76 5.04 -1.14
CA ASP A 167 0.26 5.87 -1.79
C ASP A 167 1.07 5.08 -2.83
N ASP A 168 1.23 3.77 -2.63
CA ASP A 168 1.94 2.85 -3.52
C ASP A 168 1.05 2.28 -4.62
N GLY A 169 -0.26 2.56 -4.60
CA GLY A 169 -1.21 2.21 -5.66
C GLY A 169 -2.53 1.59 -5.20
N VAL A 170 -3.30 1.09 -6.16
CA VAL A 170 -4.57 0.39 -5.96
C VAL A 170 -4.29 -1.06 -5.57
N VAL A 171 -4.80 -1.47 -4.40
CA VAL A 171 -4.70 -2.82 -3.84
C VAL A 171 -6.10 -3.42 -3.74
N THR A 172 -6.24 -4.73 -3.98
CA THR A 172 -7.52 -5.44 -3.84
C THR A 172 -7.42 -6.48 -2.73
N VAL A 173 -8.40 -6.48 -1.83
CA VAL A 173 -8.45 -7.35 -0.64
C VAL A 173 -9.71 -8.23 -0.75
N PRO A 174 -9.64 -9.58 -0.72
CA PRO A 174 -10.84 -10.45 -0.75
C PRO A 174 -11.89 -10.12 0.33
N LYS A 175 -13.19 -10.19 -0.02
CA LYS A 175 -14.38 -10.02 0.84
C LYS A 175 -14.90 -11.35 1.42
N ASP A 176 -14.51 -12.51 0.86
CA ASP A 176 -15.02 -13.84 1.28
C ASP A 176 -14.34 -14.40 2.55
N ASP A 177 -13.46 -13.63 3.18
CA ASP A 177 -13.15 -13.86 4.59
C ASP A 177 -14.00 -12.84 5.37
N GLU A 178 -15.01 -13.31 6.10
CA GLU A 178 -15.77 -12.50 7.06
C GLU A 178 -14.83 -11.81 8.07
N ASP A 179 -13.60 -12.30 8.20
CA ASP A 179 -12.51 -11.69 8.94
C ASP A 179 -11.99 -10.39 8.28
N ALA A 180 -12.15 -10.07 6.99
CA ALA A 180 -11.38 -8.98 6.34
C ALA A 180 -11.86 -7.54 6.63
N ALA A 181 -13.16 -7.34 6.91
CA ALA A 181 -13.70 -6.03 7.32
C ALA A 181 -13.52 -5.79 8.83
N GLU A 182 -13.48 -6.89 9.61
CA GLU A 182 -12.81 -6.93 10.91
C GLU A 182 -11.33 -6.64 10.69
N VAL A 183 -10.47 -7.50 10.16
CA VAL A 183 -9.04 -7.33 9.79
C VAL A 183 -8.67 -6.02 9.08
N ALA A 184 -9.51 -5.23 8.40
CA ALA A 184 -9.13 -3.89 7.90
C ALA A 184 -9.40 -2.76 8.91
N ALA A 185 -10.50 -2.89 9.66
CA ALA A 185 -10.76 -2.06 10.84
C ALA A 185 -9.84 -2.48 12.00
N GLU A 186 -9.70 -3.78 12.26
CA GLU A 186 -8.73 -4.53 13.07
C GLU A 186 -7.30 -4.23 12.64
N THR A 187 -6.82 -4.36 11.40
CA THR A 187 -5.42 -3.97 11.06
C THR A 187 -5.22 -2.46 11.10
N GLY A 188 -6.25 -1.66 10.77
CA GLY A 188 -6.33 -0.23 11.07
C GLY A 188 -6.05 0.03 12.55
N THR A 189 -6.74 -0.71 13.40
CA THR A 189 -6.63 -0.63 14.84
C THR A 189 -5.42 -1.35 15.41
N GLU A 190 -4.87 -2.40 14.82
CA GLU A 190 -3.76 -3.21 15.29
C GLU A 190 -2.47 -2.47 14.99
N HIS A 191 -2.33 -1.87 13.81
CA HIS A 191 -1.21 -0.95 13.57
C HIS A 191 -1.28 0.25 14.50
N THR A 192 -2.47 0.83 14.67
CA THR A 192 -2.67 1.92 15.65
C THR A 192 -2.42 1.43 17.09
N HIS A 193 -2.75 0.17 17.41
CA HIS A 193 -2.57 -0.47 18.71
C HIS A 193 -1.08 -0.71 18.98
N MET A 194 -0.35 -1.29 18.03
CA MET A 194 1.09 -1.51 18.11
C MET A 194 1.83 -0.17 18.21
N GLN A 195 1.46 0.83 17.39
CA GLN A 195 2.00 2.19 17.51
C GLN A 195 1.73 2.77 18.90
N TYR A 196 0.52 2.60 19.43
CA TYR A 196 0.14 3.05 20.77
C TYR A 196 0.95 2.36 21.86
N LEU A 197 1.13 1.04 21.80
CA LEU A 197 1.91 0.27 22.77
C LEU A 197 3.38 0.71 22.75
N LEU A 198 3.98 0.77 21.57
CA LEU A 198 5.37 1.21 21.39
C LEU A 198 5.58 2.64 21.89
N ALA A 199 4.65 3.55 21.59
CA ALA A 199 4.73 4.93 22.06
C ALA A 199 4.60 5.03 23.59
N ARG A 200 3.63 4.33 24.18
CA ARG A 200 3.48 4.29 25.65
C ARG A 200 4.67 3.67 26.36
N MET A 201 5.21 2.58 25.81
CA MET A 201 6.35 1.88 26.35
C MET A 201 7.59 2.78 26.30
N GLY A 202 7.88 3.39 25.16
CA GLY A 202 8.99 4.33 25.00
C GLY A 202 8.91 5.51 25.98
N ALA A 203 7.73 6.14 26.07
CA ALA A 203 7.49 7.23 27.02
C ALA A 203 7.66 6.78 28.48
N SER A 204 7.20 5.57 28.82
CA SER A 204 7.33 5.01 30.17
C SER A 204 8.78 4.67 30.52
N MET A 205 9.58 4.25 29.54
CA MET A 205 11.02 3.99 29.67
C MET A 205 11.86 5.28 29.70
N GLY A 206 11.23 6.44 29.48
CA GLY A 206 11.87 7.76 29.57
C GLY A 206 12.40 8.32 28.25
N TYR A 207 11.99 7.76 27.10
CA TYR A 207 12.32 8.29 25.78
C TYR A 207 11.32 9.34 25.33
N ASP A 208 11.78 10.27 24.50
CA ASP A 208 10.90 11.08 23.66
C ASP A 208 10.44 10.22 22.49
N VAL A 209 9.17 10.35 22.10
CA VAL A 209 8.55 9.51 21.08
C VAL A 209 8.16 10.35 19.87
N PHE A 210 8.49 9.90 18.68
CA PHE A 210 7.99 10.53 17.45
C PHE A 210 7.08 9.58 16.69
N ILE A 211 5.95 10.11 16.25
CA ILE A 211 4.96 9.44 15.40
C ILE A 211 4.77 10.31 14.14
N PRO A 212 4.71 9.70 12.93
CA PRO A 212 4.49 10.42 11.68
C PRO A 212 3.23 11.29 11.70
N ALA A 213 3.27 12.42 11.01
CA ALA A 213 2.15 13.35 10.96
C ALA A 213 0.85 12.72 10.41
N SER A 214 0.97 11.72 9.52
CA SER A 214 -0.17 10.96 8.98
C SER A 214 -0.92 10.16 10.05
N ASP A 215 -0.26 9.81 11.16
CA ASP A 215 -0.76 8.84 12.13
C ASP A 215 -1.08 9.46 13.49
N ARG A 216 -0.63 10.70 13.76
CA ARG A 216 -0.88 11.39 15.05
C ARG A 216 -2.35 11.52 15.42
N GLY A 217 -3.22 11.76 14.43
CA GLY A 217 -4.66 11.93 14.65
C GLY A 217 -5.42 10.62 14.84
N ARG A 218 -4.75 9.46 14.73
CA ARG A 218 -5.39 8.17 14.98
C ARG A 218 -5.66 7.99 16.47
N VAL A 219 -6.78 7.36 16.80
CA VAL A 219 -7.27 7.21 18.18
C VAL A 219 -7.25 5.75 18.59
N TRP A 220 -6.68 5.47 19.77
CA TRP A 220 -6.77 4.18 20.43
C TRP A 220 -7.17 4.35 21.90
N ARG A 221 -8.14 3.57 22.37
CA ARG A 221 -8.73 3.67 23.73
C ARG A 221 -9.09 5.12 24.12
N GLY A 222 -9.63 5.88 23.16
CA GLY A 222 -10.07 7.26 23.37
C GLY A 222 -8.96 8.31 23.48
N ARG A 223 -7.70 7.97 23.14
CA ARG A 223 -6.59 8.92 23.08
C ARG A 223 -5.98 8.96 21.69
N GLU A 224 -5.69 10.15 21.21
CA GLU A 224 -4.93 10.36 19.98
C GLU A 224 -3.47 9.97 20.19
N LEU A 225 -2.86 9.29 19.22
CA LEU A 225 -1.45 8.90 19.30
C LEU A 225 -0.52 10.11 19.50
N GLY A 226 -0.81 11.23 18.82
CA GLY A 226 -0.09 12.48 18.95
C GLY A 226 -0.20 13.14 20.33
N SER A 227 -1.19 12.76 21.14
CA SER A 227 -1.45 13.31 22.48
C SER A 227 -0.79 12.50 23.61
N LEU A 228 -0.09 11.41 23.28
CA LEU A 228 0.60 10.58 24.27
C LEU A 228 1.74 11.35 24.97
N PRO A 229 2.07 10.98 26.23
CA PRO A 229 3.18 11.60 26.94
C PRO A 229 4.50 11.48 26.17
N SER A 230 5.35 12.50 26.28
CA SER A 230 6.67 12.56 25.63
C SER A 230 6.65 12.51 24.10
N THR A 231 5.48 12.64 23.45
CA THR A 231 5.41 12.73 21.98
C THR A 231 5.93 14.08 21.49
N VAL A 232 6.90 14.06 20.57
CA VAL A 232 7.48 15.25 19.95
C VAL A 232 6.93 15.49 18.54
N GLU A 233 6.65 16.75 18.22
CA GLU A 233 6.07 17.12 16.93
C GLU A 233 7.10 17.19 15.79
N HIS A 234 8.36 17.48 16.10
CA HIS A 234 9.40 17.71 15.11
C HIS A 234 10.70 17.02 15.51
N LEU A 235 11.28 16.26 14.57
CA LEU A 235 12.62 15.69 14.71
C LEU A 235 13.67 16.77 14.53
N ARG A 236 14.59 16.89 15.49
CA ARG A 236 15.73 17.82 15.46
C ARG A 236 17.05 17.06 15.28
N LEU A 237 17.09 16.17 14.30
CA LEU A 237 18.25 15.33 14.02
C LEU A 237 19.19 16.01 13.00
N PRO A 238 20.52 15.88 13.13
CA PRO A 238 21.49 16.44 12.20
C PRO A 238 21.61 15.59 10.92
N LEU A 239 20.48 15.34 10.24
CA LEU A 239 20.41 14.49 9.04
C LEU A 239 20.22 15.33 7.77
N VAL A 240 20.73 14.82 6.64
CA VAL A 240 20.45 15.40 5.32
C VAL A 240 18.96 15.30 4.97
N LYS A 241 18.46 16.19 4.11
CA LYS A 241 17.02 16.27 3.76
C LYS A 241 16.44 14.94 3.27
N GLN A 242 17.17 14.16 2.48
CA GLN A 242 16.68 12.85 2.01
C GLN A 242 16.52 11.86 3.18
N ALA A 243 17.52 11.75 4.06
CA ALA A 243 17.47 10.88 5.23
C ALA A 243 16.37 11.32 6.21
N MET A 244 16.19 12.63 6.37
CA MET A 244 15.10 13.19 7.19
C MET A 244 13.71 12.82 6.63
N ARG A 245 13.53 12.82 5.30
CA ARG A 245 12.26 12.40 4.69
C ARG A 245 11.97 10.91 4.94
N ILE A 246 12.99 10.06 4.93
CA ILE A 246 12.82 8.63 5.22
C ILE A 246 12.45 8.44 6.69
N ILE A 247 13.24 9.01 7.60
CA ILE A 247 13.08 8.79 9.04
C ILE A 247 11.75 9.34 9.58
N GLN A 248 11.21 10.41 8.97
CA GLN A 248 9.90 10.98 9.33
C GLN A 248 8.69 10.10 8.97
N ASN A 249 8.89 9.10 8.11
CA ASN A 249 7.85 8.16 7.69
C ASN A 249 8.03 6.78 8.33
N ILE A 250 8.83 6.68 9.40
CA ILE A 250 8.94 5.47 10.23
C ILE A 250 7.83 5.52 11.28
N ASP A 251 7.11 4.41 11.48
CA ASP A 251 5.87 4.38 12.27
C ASP A 251 6.03 4.88 13.71
N VAL A 252 7.09 4.47 14.40
CA VAL A 252 7.44 4.98 15.74
C VAL A 252 8.95 5.12 15.88
N LEU A 253 9.41 6.25 16.42
CA LEU A 253 10.80 6.44 16.85
C LEU A 253 10.87 6.68 18.34
N TRP A 254 11.88 6.11 18.98
CA TRP A 254 12.30 6.48 20.32
C TRP A 254 13.57 7.30 20.25
N LEU A 255 13.58 8.43 20.95
CA LEU A 255 14.67 9.38 20.97
C LEU A 255 15.24 9.47 22.38
N ASP A 256 16.56 9.37 22.51
CA ASP A 256 17.29 9.83 23.69
C ASP A 256 17.92 11.17 23.32
N ARG A 257 17.27 12.26 23.75
CA ARG A 257 17.65 13.65 23.42
C ARG A 257 17.67 13.86 21.90
N ASP A 258 18.84 14.16 21.33
CA ASP A 258 18.99 14.48 19.91
C ASP A 258 19.43 13.26 19.07
N ALA A 259 19.32 12.05 19.61
CA ALA A 259 19.68 10.80 18.94
C ALA A 259 18.49 9.82 18.88
N VAL A 260 18.37 9.11 17.77
CA VAL A 260 17.40 8.03 17.62
C VAL A 260 17.96 6.78 18.29
N GLN A 261 17.30 6.31 19.32
CA GLN A 261 17.65 5.06 20.00
C GLN A 261 17.09 3.85 19.26
N ALA A 262 15.83 3.95 18.83
CA ALA A 262 15.13 2.87 18.14
C ALA A 262 14.16 3.38 17.07
N ALA A 263 14.05 2.60 16.01
CA ALA A 263 13.10 2.80 14.92
C ALA A 263 12.23 1.55 14.79
N PHE A 264 10.92 1.71 14.88
CA PHE A 264 9.95 0.63 14.77
C PHE A 264 9.10 0.84 13.53
N GLU A 265 9.07 -0.18 12.68
CA GLU A 265 8.26 -0.23 11.48
C GLU A 265 7.22 -1.34 11.66
N VAL A 266 5.94 -0.97 11.63
CA VAL A 266 4.80 -1.84 11.90
C VAL A 266 4.20 -2.29 10.57
N GLU A 267 4.45 -3.55 10.21
CA GLU A 267 4.13 -4.11 8.90
C GLU A 267 2.75 -4.80 8.88
N ARG A 268 1.89 -4.44 7.91
CA ARG A 268 0.49 -4.91 7.83
C ARG A 268 0.10 -5.78 6.64
N THR A 269 0.65 -5.58 5.43
CA THR A 269 0.27 -6.33 4.20
C THR A 269 1.43 -6.45 3.20
N THR A 270 1.23 -7.14 2.06
CA THR A 270 2.15 -7.76 1.07
C THR A 270 3.45 -7.06 0.63
N SER A 271 3.83 -5.90 1.15
CA SER A 271 5.12 -5.27 0.87
C SER A 271 5.98 -5.12 2.13
N ILE A 272 6.34 -6.24 2.76
CA ILE A 272 7.48 -6.33 3.72
C ILE A 272 8.72 -5.58 3.20
N TYR A 273 8.83 -5.47 1.88
CA TYR A 273 9.87 -4.76 1.17
C TYR A 273 9.91 -3.24 1.41
N SER A 274 8.78 -2.57 1.70
CA SER A 274 8.76 -1.10 1.84
C SER A 274 9.40 -0.62 3.15
N GLY A 275 9.15 -1.28 4.28
CA GLY A 275 9.81 -0.96 5.55
C GLY A 275 11.31 -1.28 5.51
N ILE A 276 11.64 -2.46 4.98
CA ILE A 276 13.03 -2.91 4.76
C ILE A 276 13.82 -1.93 3.89
N LEU A 277 13.23 -1.45 2.79
CA LEU A 277 13.89 -0.48 1.92
C LEU A 277 14.10 0.87 2.60
N ARG A 278 13.11 1.37 3.34
CA ARG A 278 13.26 2.62 4.11
C ARG A 278 14.43 2.53 5.10
N MET A 279 14.57 1.40 5.79
CA MET A 279 15.72 1.20 6.69
C MET A 279 17.04 1.13 5.93
N THR A 280 17.06 0.41 4.81
CA THR A 280 18.26 0.26 3.97
C THR A 280 18.71 1.61 3.40
N ASP A 281 17.79 2.42 2.90
CA ASP A 281 18.07 3.74 2.33
C ASP A 281 18.59 4.70 3.42
N LEU A 282 18.03 4.64 4.63
CA LEU A 282 18.50 5.43 5.77
C LEU A 282 19.97 5.09 6.11
N LEU A 283 20.28 3.80 6.23
CA LEU A 283 21.62 3.31 6.53
C LEU A 283 22.62 3.62 5.41
N ALA A 284 22.19 3.57 4.14
CA ALA A 284 23.03 3.93 3.00
C ALA A 284 23.39 5.43 3.00
N LEU A 285 22.42 6.30 3.34
CA LEU A 285 22.64 7.75 3.41
C LEU A 285 23.43 8.18 4.65
N GLN A 286 23.37 7.40 5.74
CA GLN A 286 23.99 7.71 7.03
C GLN A 286 24.65 6.46 7.64
N PRO A 287 25.78 5.99 7.09
CA PRO A 287 26.39 4.71 7.49
C PRO A 287 26.98 4.68 8.91
N ASN A 288 27.16 5.86 9.53
CA ASN A 288 27.64 5.99 10.92
C ASN A 288 26.48 6.09 11.93
N LEU A 289 25.23 6.04 11.46
CA LEU A 289 24.06 6.12 12.30
C LEU A 289 23.89 4.78 13.02
N ASP A 290 23.97 4.80 14.35
CA ASP A 290 23.82 3.61 15.17
C ASP A 290 22.41 3.58 15.76
N ILE A 291 21.47 3.02 15.00
CA ILE A 291 20.06 2.88 15.37
C ILE A 291 19.74 1.39 15.43
N SER A 292 19.00 0.99 16.46
CA SER A 292 18.37 -0.33 16.51
C SER A 292 17.04 -0.29 15.75
N CYS A 293 16.93 -1.10 14.70
CA CYS A 293 15.72 -1.15 13.88
C CYS A 293 14.90 -2.39 14.24
N PHE A 294 13.59 -2.23 14.34
CA PHE A 294 12.67 -3.31 14.66
C PHE A 294 11.57 -3.39 13.61
N LEU A 295 11.39 -4.59 13.06
CA LEU A 295 10.27 -4.93 12.21
C LEU A 295 9.20 -5.57 13.09
N VAL A 296 8.07 -4.89 13.25
CA VAL A 296 6.96 -5.29 14.10
C VAL A 296 5.86 -5.83 13.21
N ALA A 297 5.53 -7.12 13.29
CA ALA A 297 4.56 -7.73 12.39
C ALA A 297 3.84 -8.93 13.04
N PRO A 298 2.74 -9.43 12.45
CA PRO A 298 2.11 -10.67 12.91
C PRO A 298 3.05 -11.86 12.85
N ASP A 299 2.96 -12.71 13.86
CA ASP A 299 3.85 -13.86 14.14
C ASP A 299 4.11 -14.77 12.93
N ASP A 300 3.08 -15.00 12.11
CA ASP A 300 3.13 -15.85 10.91
C ASP A 300 4.03 -15.28 9.78
N ARG A 301 4.43 -14.02 9.88
CA ARG A 301 5.29 -13.36 8.87
C ARG A 301 6.76 -13.45 9.14
N ARG A 302 7.14 -13.89 10.33
CA ARG A 302 8.53 -13.95 10.79
C ARG A 302 9.48 -14.57 9.76
N ASP A 303 9.14 -15.76 9.26
CA ASP A 303 10.01 -16.48 8.33
C ASP A 303 10.16 -15.75 6.99
N ARG A 304 9.06 -15.16 6.50
CA ARG A 304 9.08 -14.33 5.27
C ARG A 304 9.95 -13.08 5.45
N VAL A 305 9.90 -12.43 6.62
CA VAL A 305 10.75 -11.29 6.95
C VAL A 305 12.21 -11.73 7.01
N LYS A 306 12.51 -12.84 7.69
CA LYS A 306 13.85 -13.43 7.80
C LYS A 306 14.43 -13.73 6.41
N GLU A 307 13.67 -14.32 5.50
CA GLU A 307 14.08 -14.55 4.12
C GLU A 307 14.41 -13.24 3.37
N GLN A 308 13.58 -12.20 3.52
CA GLN A 308 13.78 -10.94 2.80
C GLN A 308 15.01 -10.18 3.28
N VAL A 309 15.24 -10.07 4.59
CA VAL A 309 16.39 -9.33 5.13
C VAL A 309 17.72 -10.03 4.88
N ASN A 310 17.70 -11.36 4.70
CA ASN A 310 18.89 -12.17 4.40
C ASN A 310 19.17 -12.34 2.90
N ARG A 311 18.45 -11.64 2.02
CA ARG A 311 18.75 -11.65 0.57
C ARG A 311 20.20 -11.23 0.33
N ALA A 312 20.84 -11.85 -0.66
CA ALA A 312 22.25 -11.60 -1.00
C ALA A 312 22.62 -10.13 -1.19
N THR A 313 21.68 -9.29 -1.64
CA THR A 313 21.86 -7.84 -1.78
C THR A 313 22.09 -7.15 -0.43
N PHE A 314 21.37 -7.55 0.61
CA PHE A 314 21.46 -6.96 1.95
C PHE A 314 22.55 -7.62 2.81
N ALA A 315 22.76 -8.93 2.64
CA ALA A 315 23.81 -9.66 3.35
C ALA A 315 25.23 -9.17 3.01
N ARG A 316 25.43 -8.57 1.83
CA ARG A 316 26.74 -8.04 1.36
C ARG A 316 27.00 -6.59 1.77
N MET A 317 26.08 -5.96 2.50
CA MET A 317 26.29 -4.60 3.04
C MET A 317 27.39 -4.62 4.11
N ARG A 318 28.03 -3.46 4.34
CA ARG A 318 29.08 -3.32 5.35
C ARG A 318 28.62 -3.77 6.75
N ARG A 319 27.37 -3.48 7.07
CA ARG A 319 26.61 -4.10 8.17
C ARG A 319 25.41 -4.79 7.51
N PRO A 320 25.33 -6.13 7.53
CA PRO A 320 24.17 -6.86 7.00
C PRO A 320 22.88 -6.37 7.64
N LEU A 321 21.79 -6.29 6.86
CA LEU A 321 20.52 -5.80 7.40
C LEU A 321 20.00 -6.69 8.54
N SER A 322 20.20 -8.01 8.45
CA SER A 322 19.83 -8.98 9.49
C SER A 322 20.56 -8.79 10.82
N SER A 323 21.71 -8.11 10.85
CA SER A 323 22.42 -7.78 12.09
C SER A 323 22.05 -6.41 12.67
N ILE A 324 21.25 -5.62 11.95
CA ILE A 324 20.78 -4.29 12.38
C ILE A 324 19.29 -4.34 12.74
N CYS A 325 18.51 -5.09 11.96
CA CYS A 325 17.08 -5.26 12.16
C CYS A 325 16.80 -6.49 13.02
N ARG A 326 15.94 -6.32 14.01
CA ARG A 326 15.34 -7.42 14.80
C ARG A 326 13.84 -7.48 14.57
N TYR A 327 13.23 -8.59 14.92
CA TYR A 327 11.80 -8.82 14.70
C TYR A 327 11.04 -8.81 16.02
N ILE A 328 9.90 -8.13 16.07
CA ILE A 328 9.02 -8.14 17.24
C ILE A 328 7.65 -8.67 16.79
N PRO A 329 7.24 -9.86 17.25
CA PRO A 329 5.89 -10.37 17.00
C PRO A 329 4.83 -9.47 17.65
N PHE A 330 3.64 -9.40 17.05
CA PHE A 330 2.50 -8.70 17.66
C PHE A 330 2.16 -9.30 19.02
N SER A 331 2.08 -10.63 19.10
CA SER A 331 1.79 -11.35 20.35
C SER A 331 2.72 -10.94 21.51
N ALA A 332 4.02 -10.78 21.23
CA ALA A 332 5.02 -10.42 22.22
C ALA A 332 4.80 -8.99 22.78
N LEU A 333 4.40 -8.04 21.93
CA LEU A 333 4.06 -6.68 22.37
C LEU A 333 2.75 -6.64 23.16
N GLU A 334 1.77 -7.44 22.76
CA GLU A 334 0.48 -7.54 23.44
C GLU A 334 0.62 -8.17 24.83
N ASP A 335 1.42 -9.23 24.96
CA ASP A 335 1.77 -9.83 26.24
C ASP A 335 2.50 -8.83 27.14
N GLU A 336 3.40 -8.04 26.56
CA GLU A 336 4.14 -7.00 27.28
C GLU A 336 3.23 -5.85 27.76
N GLU A 337 2.06 -5.62 27.14
CA GLU A 337 1.07 -4.64 27.61
C GLU A 337 0.68 -4.89 29.07
N GLN A 338 0.61 -6.15 29.49
CA GLN A 338 0.19 -6.54 30.85
C GLN A 338 1.12 -6.02 31.95
N ARG A 339 2.40 -5.77 31.63
CA ARG A 339 3.37 -5.20 32.56
C ARG A 339 3.02 -3.74 32.93
N GLY A 340 2.51 -2.99 31.95
CA GLY A 340 2.06 -1.62 32.08
C GLY A 340 3.15 -0.60 32.45
N ASP A 341 2.75 0.68 32.48
CA ASP A 341 3.65 1.83 32.56
C ASP A 341 4.62 1.79 33.77
N LYS A 342 4.17 1.29 34.93
CA LYS A 342 5.03 1.18 36.13
C LYS A 342 6.13 0.13 35.97
N GLY A 343 5.84 -0.98 35.32
CA GLY A 343 6.84 -2.03 35.11
C GLY A 343 7.84 -1.66 34.01
N TRP A 344 7.39 -0.94 32.97
CA TRP A 344 8.28 -0.46 31.90
C TRP A 344 9.30 0.58 32.35
N ARG A 345 8.99 1.42 33.34
CA ARG A 345 9.90 2.45 33.88
C ARG A 345 11.25 1.93 34.36
N HIS A 346 11.34 0.65 34.69
CA HIS A 346 12.56 0.03 35.21
C HIS A 346 13.29 -0.80 34.15
N LEU A 347 12.73 -0.94 32.96
CA LEU A 347 13.36 -1.66 31.86
C LEU A 347 14.47 -0.82 31.25
N ARG A 348 15.54 -1.51 30.84
CA ARG A 348 16.60 -0.94 30.01
C ARG A 348 16.33 -1.27 28.56
N PHE A 349 16.93 -0.51 27.65
CA PHE A 349 16.82 -0.77 26.22
C PHE A 349 17.25 -2.20 25.83
N SER A 350 18.22 -2.79 26.54
CA SER A 350 18.65 -4.17 26.32
C SER A 350 17.53 -5.20 26.49
N TYR A 351 16.48 -4.90 27.25
CA TYR A 351 15.30 -5.77 27.31
C TYR A 351 14.60 -5.85 25.95
N ILE A 352 14.47 -4.72 25.26
CA ILE A 352 13.83 -4.67 23.94
C ILE A 352 14.64 -5.49 22.95
N THR A 353 15.97 -5.37 22.98
CA THR A 353 16.81 -6.16 22.08
C THR A 353 16.86 -7.61 22.47
N ASP A 354 17.07 -7.95 23.74
CA ASP A 354 17.52 -9.29 24.13
C ASP A 354 16.34 -10.22 24.47
N GLU A 355 15.22 -9.67 24.94
CA GLU A 355 14.07 -10.44 25.42
C GLU A 355 12.83 -10.25 24.53
N LEU A 356 12.51 -9.00 24.14
CA LEU A 356 11.32 -8.71 23.35
C LEU A 356 11.50 -8.96 21.84
N ALA A 357 12.71 -8.76 21.32
CA ALA A 357 13.00 -8.84 19.89
C ALA A 357 13.82 -10.07 19.51
N GLU A 358 13.35 -10.74 18.47
CA GLU A 358 13.97 -11.92 17.91
C GLU A 358 15.08 -11.57 16.91
N SER A 359 16.11 -12.41 16.86
CA SER A 359 17.16 -12.30 15.84
C SER A 359 16.62 -12.70 14.46
N LEU A 360 17.02 -11.93 13.45
CA LEU A 360 16.78 -12.25 12.05
C LEU A 360 18.01 -12.86 11.39
N GLU A 361 19.10 -13.09 12.12
CA GLU A 361 20.29 -13.74 11.58
C GLU A 361 19.99 -15.21 11.22
N PRO A 362 20.62 -15.75 10.15
CA PRO A 362 20.52 -17.16 9.86
C PRO A 362 21.02 -17.98 11.05
N ASP A 363 20.35 -19.08 11.36
CA ASP A 363 20.85 -20.00 12.38
C ASP A 363 22.21 -20.54 11.90
N GLU A 364 23.24 -20.46 12.74
CA GLU A 364 24.58 -20.98 12.41
C GLU A 364 24.46 -22.49 12.09
N LEU A 365 24.86 -22.88 10.88
CA LEU A 365 24.90 -24.28 10.42
C LEU A 365 26.06 -25.05 11.05
#